data_AF-A0A2R6Y1C8-F1
#
_entry.id   AF-A0A2R6Y1C8-F1
#
_cell.length_a   1.000
_cell.length_b   1.000
_cell.length_c   1.000
_cell.angle_alpha   90.00
_cell.angle_beta   90.00
_cell.angle_gamma   90.00
#
_symmetry.space_group_name_H-M   'P 1'
#
loop_
_entity.id
_entity.type
_entity.pdbx_description
1 polymer ?
#
loop_
_entity_poly.entity_id
_entity_poly.type
_entity_poly.pdbx_seq_one_letter_code
_entity_poly.pdbx_strand_id
1 'polypeptide(L)'
;MMLLTFFSLLIGLTLFFGGLIWMRRGLTALAGEKAQVLLKKATDQTWQGFLIGLFLSAILGSSSVVTILIVALVQSGWMSFERSIALIIGANVGTTLTLYLFSLPLEKLYTYILTISWLLYIWGKPKVKYIAQSAGGLTLAQMALHIIASGARQTTDLLTLLPGYQPNTASALPHLIFGAVLAALIQSSTASVLLSGAWLAQGVWTGSSAVAFIIGANIGTCFDTLLAGLSGAREGKRVAFAHLGINVLSAFVVYPFIPAFSQWVATYSPTSWLFMANAQLAYNVISAALFLPWTGLYAKMIQFFLR
;
A
#
# COMPACT_ATOMS: atom_id res chain seq x y z
N MET A 1 32.57 -9.50 -5.15
CA MET A 1 31.81 -8.26 -4.89
C MET A 1 30.31 -8.46 -5.17
N MET A 2 29.91 -8.89 -6.37
CA MET A 2 28.51 -9.16 -6.75
C MET A 2 27.76 -10.14 -5.82
N LEU A 3 28.41 -11.23 -5.40
CA LEU A 3 27.80 -12.22 -4.50
C LEU A 3 27.48 -11.62 -3.10
N LEU A 4 28.37 -10.80 -2.55
CA LEU A 4 28.15 -10.13 -1.27
C LEU A 4 26.98 -9.16 -1.36
N THR A 5 26.89 -8.37 -2.44
CA THR A 5 25.77 -7.43 -2.62
C THR A 5 24.44 -8.15 -2.80
N PHE A 6 24.41 -9.28 -3.51
CA PHE A 6 23.22 -10.12 -3.62
C PHE A 6 22.73 -10.60 -2.26
N PHE A 7 23.62 -11.14 -1.41
CA PHE A 7 23.25 -11.54 -0.06
C PHE A 7 22.83 -10.35 0.82
N SER A 8 23.48 -9.19 0.71
CA SER A 8 23.07 -7.98 1.43
C SER A 8 21.66 -7.53 1.04
N LEU A 9 21.31 -7.60 -0.25
CA LEU A 9 19.96 -7.30 -0.73
C LEU A 9 18.93 -8.30 -0.19
N LEU A 10 19.24 -9.60 -0.20
CA LEU A 10 18.36 -10.62 0.38
C LEU A 10 18.15 -10.39 1.88
N ILE A 11 19.21 -10.13 2.63
CA ILE A 11 19.12 -9.81 4.07
C ILE A 11 18.28 -8.55 4.28
N GLY A 12 18.53 -7.49 3.51
CA GLY A 12 17.74 -6.26 3.54
C GLY A 12 16.26 -6.54 3.30
N LEU A 13 15.91 -7.31 2.26
CA LEU A 13 14.53 -7.69 1.97
C LEU A 13 13.92 -8.52 3.11
N THR A 14 14.63 -9.53 3.64
CA THR A 14 14.15 -10.34 4.76
C THR A 14 13.85 -9.49 5.99
N LEU A 15 14.77 -8.59 6.37
CA LEU A 15 14.58 -7.68 7.50
C LEU A 15 13.43 -6.69 7.24
N PHE A 16 13.30 -6.20 6.00
CA PHE A 16 12.25 -5.28 5.60
C PHE A 16 10.86 -5.91 5.71
N PHE A 17 10.65 -7.07 5.07
CA PHE A 17 9.37 -7.78 5.14
C PHE A 17 9.09 -8.28 6.56
N GLY A 18 10.11 -8.81 7.26
CA GLY A 18 10.00 -9.23 8.65
C GLY A 18 9.57 -8.09 9.57
N GLY A 19 10.22 -6.93 9.46
CA GLY A 19 9.86 -5.71 10.19
C GLY A 19 8.45 -5.22 9.86
N LEU A 20 8.08 -5.20 8.57
CA LEU A 20 6.75 -4.78 8.13
C LEU A 20 5.65 -5.70 8.66
N ILE A 21 5.86 -7.02 8.66
CA ILE A 21 4.93 -8.01 9.23
C ILE A 21 4.85 -7.83 10.74
N TRP A 22 5.99 -7.66 11.42
CA TRP A 22 6.04 -7.47 12.88
C TRP A 22 5.28 -6.21 13.29
N MET A 23 5.48 -5.11 12.55
CA MET A 23 4.76 -3.85 12.75
C MET A 23 3.25 -4.04 12.60
N ARG A 24 2.81 -4.63 11.49
CA ARG A 24 1.38 -4.86 11.19
C ARG A 24 0.71 -5.74 12.24
N ARG A 25 1.39 -6.77 12.74
CA ARG A 25 0.88 -7.62 13.84
C ARG A 25 0.66 -6.82 15.12
N GLY A 26 1.60 -5.94 15.47
CA GLY A 26 1.46 -5.05 16.62
C GLY A 26 0.27 -4.11 16.50
N LEU A 27 0.14 -3.43 15.35
CA LEU A 27 -0.96 -2.51 15.10
C LEU A 27 -2.32 -3.23 15.09
N THR A 28 -2.38 -4.41 14.47
CA THR A 28 -3.59 -5.25 14.44
C THR A 28 -3.99 -5.73 15.84
N ALA A 29 -3.02 -6.14 16.67
CA ALA A 29 -3.28 -6.55 18.04
C ALA A 29 -3.74 -5.38 18.94
N LEU A 30 -3.25 -4.17 18.69
CA LEU A 30 -3.76 -2.95 19.33
C LEU A 30 -5.17 -2.58 18.87
N ALA A 31 -5.49 -2.87 17.60
CA ALA A 31 -6.81 -2.65 17.01
C ALA A 31 -7.87 -3.53 17.68
N GLY A 32 -7.57 -4.82 17.83
CA GLY A 32 -8.38 -5.83 18.50
C GLY A 32 -9.89 -5.65 18.31
N GLU A 33 -10.60 -5.55 19.42
CA GLU A 33 -12.06 -5.37 19.48
C GLU A 33 -12.57 -4.12 18.75
N LYS A 34 -11.78 -3.04 18.66
CA LYS A 34 -12.22 -1.80 18.00
C LYS A 34 -12.47 -1.99 16.52
N ALA A 35 -11.64 -2.78 15.84
CA ALA A 35 -11.84 -3.10 14.43
C ALA A 35 -13.14 -3.90 14.22
N GLN A 36 -13.42 -4.87 15.09
CA GLN A 36 -14.67 -5.65 15.03
C GLN A 36 -15.91 -4.79 15.32
N VAL A 37 -15.83 -3.89 16.29
CA VAL A 37 -16.92 -2.95 16.60
C VAL A 37 -17.18 -1.98 15.45
N LEU A 38 -16.13 -1.45 14.82
CA LEU A 38 -16.26 -0.55 13.67
C LEU A 38 -16.89 -1.25 12.46
N LEU A 39 -16.54 -2.51 12.21
CA LEU A 39 -17.17 -3.31 11.15
C LEU A 39 -18.66 -3.53 11.42
N LYS A 40 -19.06 -3.77 12.68
CA LYS A 40 -20.48 -3.89 13.06
C LYS A 40 -21.24 -2.57 12.96
N LYS A 41 -20.54 -1.44 13.05
CA LYS A 41 -21.10 -0.09 12.87
C LYS A 41 -21.05 0.39 11.42
N ALA A 42 -20.65 -0.44 10.46
CA ALA A 42 -20.74 -0.12 9.06
C ALA A 42 -22.21 0.09 8.67
N THR A 43 -22.55 1.34 8.40
CA THR A 43 -23.91 1.80 8.11
C THR A 43 -24.16 1.88 6.60
N ASP A 44 -25.40 2.22 6.26
CA ASP A 44 -25.89 2.31 4.88
C ASP A 44 -25.44 3.60 4.16
N GLN A 45 -24.76 4.52 4.86
CA GLN A 45 -24.34 5.79 4.29
C GLN A 45 -22.94 5.69 3.66
N THR A 46 -22.81 6.11 2.40
CA THR A 46 -21.57 6.07 1.62
C THR A 46 -20.38 6.70 2.35
N TRP A 47 -20.54 7.88 2.94
CA TRP A 47 -19.45 8.57 3.64
C TRP A 47 -19.00 7.84 4.92
N GLN A 48 -19.96 7.25 5.65
CA GLN A 48 -19.64 6.45 6.83
C GLN A 48 -18.89 5.17 6.46
N GLY A 49 -19.28 4.52 5.36
CA GLY A 49 -18.53 3.40 4.77
C GLY A 49 -17.09 3.77 4.40
N PHE A 50 -16.90 4.91 3.73
CA PHE A 50 -15.56 5.44 3.42
C PHE A 50 -14.71 5.66 4.67
N LEU A 51 -15.23 6.36 5.68
CA LEU A 51 -14.49 6.60 6.91
C LEU A 51 -14.13 5.30 7.62
N ILE A 52 -15.05 4.34 7.70
CA ILE A 52 -14.80 3.05 8.34
C ILE A 52 -13.70 2.29 7.59
N GLY A 53 -13.75 2.23 6.26
CA GLY A 53 -12.70 1.63 5.45
C GLY A 53 -11.34 2.30 5.67
N LEU A 54 -11.33 3.64 5.69
CA LEU A 54 -10.13 4.45 5.97
C LEU A 54 -9.55 4.12 7.33
N PHE A 55 -10.35 4.13 8.39
CA PHE A 55 -9.88 3.84 9.74
C PHE A 55 -9.42 2.39 9.88
N LEU A 56 -10.16 1.42 9.35
CA LEU A 56 -9.77 0.01 9.41
C LEU A 56 -8.43 -0.21 8.71
N SER A 57 -8.25 0.33 7.51
CA SER A 57 -7.01 0.12 6.77
C SER A 57 -5.84 0.91 7.34
N ALA A 58 -6.09 2.11 7.87
CA ALA A 58 -5.07 2.89 8.56
C ALA A 58 -4.51 2.16 9.79
N ILE A 59 -5.39 1.48 10.54
CA ILE A 59 -4.99 0.70 11.72
C ILE A 59 -4.34 -0.63 11.31
N LEU A 60 -4.92 -1.36 10.35
CA LEU A 60 -4.38 -2.64 9.90
C LEU A 60 -3.12 -2.50 9.02
N GLY A 61 -2.88 -1.30 8.49
CA GLY A 61 -1.78 -0.97 7.59
C GLY A 61 -1.81 -1.71 6.25
N SER A 62 -3.01 -2.12 5.80
CA SER A 62 -3.21 -2.89 4.58
C SER A 62 -4.65 -2.82 4.05
N SER A 63 -4.84 -2.24 2.87
CA SER A 63 -6.13 -2.23 2.16
C SER A 63 -6.49 -3.62 1.66
N SER A 64 -5.51 -4.45 1.30
CA SER A 64 -5.73 -5.83 0.89
C SER A 64 -6.41 -6.65 1.98
N VAL A 65 -5.93 -6.55 3.23
CA VAL A 65 -6.54 -7.26 4.36
C VAL A 65 -7.98 -6.82 4.57
N VAL A 66 -8.23 -5.51 4.53
CA VAL A 66 -9.59 -4.95 4.65
C VAL A 66 -10.47 -5.41 3.49
N THR A 67 -9.96 -5.41 2.26
CA THR A 67 -10.74 -5.76 1.07
C THR A 67 -11.04 -7.26 1.01
N ILE A 68 -10.11 -8.12 1.39
CA ILE A 68 -10.36 -9.57 1.51
C ILE A 68 -11.43 -9.85 2.57
N LEU A 69 -11.41 -9.13 3.69
CA LEU A 69 -12.46 -9.24 4.70
C LEU A 69 -13.82 -8.79 4.15
N ILE A 70 -13.85 -7.69 3.39
CA ILE A 70 -15.06 -7.21 2.71
C ILE A 70 -15.57 -8.25 1.72
N VAL A 71 -14.69 -8.86 0.92
CA VAL A 71 -15.04 -9.97 0.02
C VAL A 71 -15.72 -11.10 0.80
N ALA A 72 -15.15 -11.52 1.94
CA ALA A 72 -15.73 -12.56 2.77
C ALA A 72 -17.10 -12.19 3.37
N LEU A 73 -17.28 -10.95 3.83
CA LEU A 73 -18.55 -10.44 4.37
C LEU A 73 -19.63 -10.36 3.29
N VAL A 74 -19.27 -9.95 2.08
CA VAL A 74 -20.20 -9.89 0.95
C VAL A 74 -20.59 -11.29 0.47
N GLN A 75 -19.63 -12.22 0.38
CA GLN A 75 -19.93 -13.60 0.00
C GLN A 75 -20.81 -14.34 1.01
N SER A 76 -20.67 -14.03 2.30
CA SER A 76 -21.48 -14.62 3.35
C SER A 76 -22.86 -13.95 3.54
N GLY A 77 -23.18 -12.91 2.76
CA GLY A 77 -24.45 -12.18 2.82
C GLY A 77 -24.57 -11.19 3.98
N TRP A 78 -23.52 -10.98 4.77
CA TRP A 78 -23.51 -10.03 5.88
C TRP A 78 -23.40 -8.58 5.41
N MET A 79 -22.97 -8.34 4.17
CA MET A 79 -22.84 -7.03 3.56
C MET A 79 -23.26 -7.07 2.09
N SER A 80 -23.94 -6.02 1.61
CA SER A 80 -24.25 -5.90 0.19
C SER A 80 -23.04 -5.43 -0.61
N PHE A 81 -22.95 -5.83 -1.88
CA PHE A 81 -21.87 -5.40 -2.77
C PHE A 81 -21.82 -3.87 -2.91
N GLU A 82 -22.95 -3.17 -3.00
CA GLU A 82 -23.00 -1.72 -3.17
C GLU A 82 -22.33 -0.98 -2.00
N ARG A 83 -22.56 -1.47 -0.78
CA ARG A 83 -21.98 -0.90 0.45
C ARG A 83 -20.47 -1.09 0.50
N SER A 84 -19.99 -2.21 -0.03
CA SER A 84 -18.57 -2.58 -0.03
C SER A 84 -17.68 -1.57 -0.75
N ILE A 85 -18.19 -0.91 -1.80
CA ILE A 85 -17.43 0.00 -2.66
C ILE A 85 -16.87 1.17 -1.87
N ALA A 86 -17.69 1.81 -1.03
CA ALA A 86 -17.24 2.94 -0.22
C ALA A 86 -16.15 2.52 0.79
N LEU A 87 -16.30 1.33 1.40
CA LEU A 87 -15.28 0.79 2.30
C LEU A 87 -13.96 0.51 1.58
N ILE A 88 -14.00 -0.02 0.35
CA ILE A 88 -12.79 -0.25 -0.47
C ILE A 88 -12.07 1.06 -0.77
N ILE A 89 -12.81 2.07 -1.22
CA ILE A 89 -12.26 3.41 -1.50
C ILE A 89 -11.60 3.98 -0.23
N GLY A 90 -12.30 3.88 0.90
CA GLY A 90 -11.76 4.26 2.21
C GLY A 90 -10.48 3.52 2.55
N ALA A 91 -10.47 2.20 2.39
CA ALA A 91 -9.33 1.36 2.71
C ALA A 91 -8.08 1.73 1.91
N ASN A 92 -8.23 2.06 0.63
CA ASN A 92 -7.12 2.53 -0.21
C ASN A 92 -6.52 3.83 0.35
N VAL A 93 -7.34 4.81 0.71
CA VAL A 93 -6.86 6.04 1.37
C VAL A 93 -6.23 5.75 2.73
N GLY A 94 -6.83 4.88 3.54
CA GLY A 94 -6.34 4.57 4.89
C GLY A 94 -4.94 3.94 4.92
N THR A 95 -4.64 3.05 3.98
CA THR A 95 -3.33 2.35 3.89
C THR A 95 -2.15 3.32 3.78
N THR A 96 -2.39 4.50 3.21
CA THR A 96 -1.35 5.52 2.99
C THR A 96 -0.75 6.04 4.29
N LEU A 97 -1.48 5.97 5.42
CA LEU A 97 -0.95 6.31 6.75
C LEU A 97 0.29 5.49 7.10
N THR A 98 0.38 4.25 6.60
CA THR A 98 1.56 3.41 6.84
C THR A 98 2.81 4.05 6.23
N LEU A 99 2.73 4.65 5.04
CA LEU A 99 3.87 5.30 4.41
C LEU A 99 4.34 6.53 5.20
N TYR A 100 3.41 7.25 5.85
CA TYR A 100 3.78 8.35 6.74
C TYR A 100 4.60 7.88 7.95
N LEU A 101 4.31 6.71 8.51
CA LEU A 101 5.13 6.14 9.58
C LEU A 101 6.58 5.93 9.12
N PHE A 102 6.78 5.50 7.87
CA PHE A 102 8.10 5.34 7.27
C PHE A 102 8.79 6.66 6.89
N SER A 103 8.02 7.74 6.72
CA SER A 103 8.57 9.08 6.47
C SER A 103 9.10 9.79 7.71
N LEU A 104 8.86 9.23 8.91
CA LEU A 104 9.34 9.81 10.16
C LEU A 104 10.88 9.81 10.21
N PRO A 105 11.52 10.95 10.57
CA PRO A 105 12.98 11.11 10.59
C PRO A 105 13.60 10.45 11.83
N LEU A 106 13.42 9.13 11.96
CA LEU A 106 13.83 8.35 13.12
C LEU A 106 15.26 7.78 12.98
N GLU A 107 16.01 8.17 11.94
CA GLU A 107 17.30 7.58 11.59
C GLU A 107 18.30 7.52 12.74
N LYS A 108 18.42 8.60 13.50
CA LYS A 108 19.33 8.68 14.67
C LYS A 108 18.84 7.87 15.86
N LEU A 109 17.56 7.49 15.88
CA LEU A 109 16.88 6.83 16.98
C LEU A 109 16.60 5.35 16.70
N TYR A 110 16.82 4.84 15.48
CA TYR A 110 16.46 3.48 15.10
C TYR A 110 17.00 2.43 16.07
N THR A 111 18.30 2.49 16.40
CA THR A 111 18.94 1.53 17.31
C THR A 111 18.30 1.60 18.70
N TYR A 112 18.10 2.79 19.25
CA TYR A 112 17.49 2.96 20.58
C TYR A 112 16.04 2.46 20.60
N ILE A 113 15.23 2.84 19.62
CA ILE A 113 13.83 2.42 19.52
C ILE A 113 13.74 0.91 19.31
N LEU A 114 14.58 0.32 18.48
CA LEU A 114 14.61 -1.13 18.24
C LEU A 114 15.00 -1.89 19.51
N THR A 115 16.08 -1.46 20.21
CA THR A 115 16.51 -2.08 21.46
C THR A 115 15.42 -1.97 22.53
N ILE A 116 14.86 -0.79 22.75
CA ILE A 116 13.78 -0.58 23.73
C ILE A 116 12.56 -1.42 23.36
N SER A 117 12.17 -1.44 22.08
CA SER A 117 11.06 -2.25 21.59
C SER A 117 11.30 -3.74 21.84
N TRP A 118 12.52 -4.23 21.66
CA TRP A 118 12.86 -5.62 21.95
C TRP A 118 12.70 -5.94 23.45
N LEU A 119 13.25 -5.11 24.34
CA LEU A 119 13.15 -5.32 25.80
C LEU A 119 11.68 -5.25 26.27
N LEU A 120 10.91 -4.28 25.77
CA LEU A 120 9.49 -4.12 26.08
C LEU A 120 8.63 -5.25 25.49
N TYR A 121 9.01 -5.83 24.35
CA TYR A 121 8.30 -6.97 23.77
C TYR A 121 8.48 -8.25 24.61
N ILE A 122 9.66 -8.46 25.20
CA ILE A 122 9.93 -9.62 26.05
C ILE A 122 9.20 -9.49 27.39
N TRP A 123 9.42 -8.39 28.11
CA TRP A 123 8.99 -8.24 29.50
C TRP A 123 7.75 -7.36 29.71
N GLY A 124 7.25 -6.69 28.68
CA GLY A 124 6.09 -5.80 28.79
C GLY A 124 4.77 -6.54 29.05
N LYS A 125 3.78 -5.81 29.54
CA LYS A 125 2.38 -6.28 29.59
C LYS A 125 1.79 -6.39 28.17
N PRO A 126 0.69 -7.13 27.93
CA PRO A 126 0.17 -7.40 26.58
C PRO A 126 0.06 -6.16 25.67
N LYS A 127 -0.56 -5.07 26.14
CA LYS A 127 -0.67 -3.82 25.36
C LYS A 127 0.70 -3.20 25.04
N VAL A 128 1.63 -3.23 25.98
CA VAL A 128 3.00 -2.71 25.80
C VAL A 128 3.75 -3.57 24.78
N LYS A 129 3.57 -4.89 24.82
CA LYS A 129 4.15 -5.80 23.81
C LYS A 129 3.69 -5.44 22.41
N TYR A 130 2.41 -5.12 22.20
CA TYR A 130 1.91 -4.75 20.86
C TYR A 130 2.42 -3.39 20.38
N ILE A 131 2.57 -2.40 21.28
CA ILE A 131 3.20 -1.11 20.94
C ILE A 131 4.66 -1.33 20.56
N ALA A 132 5.38 -2.11 21.36
CA ALA A 132 6.77 -2.46 21.12
C ALA A 132 6.94 -3.25 19.80
N GLN A 133 6.02 -4.16 19.51
CA GLN A 133 5.96 -4.90 18.24
C GLN A 133 5.80 -3.95 17.04
N SER A 134 4.91 -2.96 17.19
CA SER A 134 4.64 -1.94 16.16
C SER A 134 5.87 -1.06 15.90
N ALA A 135 6.42 -0.48 16.97
CA ALA A 135 7.57 0.42 16.90
C ALA A 135 8.84 -0.31 16.44
N GLY A 136 9.13 -1.48 17.00
CA GLY A 136 10.29 -2.29 16.62
C GLY A 136 10.22 -2.82 15.20
N GLY A 137 9.03 -3.19 14.72
CA GLY A 137 8.82 -3.58 13.33
C GLY A 137 9.05 -2.42 12.36
N LEU A 138 8.52 -1.24 12.68
CA LEU A 138 8.73 -0.02 11.89
C LEU A 138 10.22 0.31 11.78
N THR A 139 10.95 0.35 12.90
CA THR A 139 12.37 0.71 12.89
C THR A 139 13.23 -0.35 12.24
N LEU A 140 12.94 -1.64 12.44
CA LEU A 140 13.64 -2.72 11.73
C LEU A 140 13.45 -2.60 10.22
N ALA A 141 12.24 -2.32 9.76
CA ALA A 141 11.95 -2.16 8.34
C ALA A 141 12.60 -0.89 7.77
N GLN A 142 12.60 0.23 8.50
CA GLN A 142 13.30 1.45 8.08
C GLN A 142 14.82 1.24 8.00
N MET A 143 15.44 0.58 8.99
CA MET A 143 16.87 0.21 8.92
C MET A 143 17.17 -0.65 7.70
N ALA A 144 16.30 -1.62 7.41
CA ALA A 144 16.42 -2.48 6.24
C ALA A 144 16.32 -1.73 4.91
N LEU A 145 15.52 -0.65 4.84
CA LEU A 145 15.45 0.21 3.65
C LEU A 145 16.79 0.88 3.34
N HIS A 146 17.63 1.21 4.34
CA HIS A 146 18.98 1.73 4.08
C HIS A 146 19.88 0.67 3.45
N ILE A 147 19.79 -0.59 3.88
CA ILE A 147 20.53 -1.72 3.30
C ILE A 147 20.08 -1.91 1.85
N ILE A 148 18.76 -1.97 1.60
CA ILE A 148 18.19 -2.12 0.27
C ILE A 148 18.58 -0.93 -0.63
N ALA A 149 18.51 0.30 -0.13
CA ALA A 149 18.88 1.50 -0.86
C ALA A 149 20.35 1.45 -1.32
N SER A 150 21.28 1.00 -0.47
CA SER A 150 22.68 0.88 -0.89
C SER A 150 22.90 -0.10 -2.06
N GLY A 151 22.08 -1.15 -2.17
CA GLY A 151 22.09 -2.08 -3.31
C GLY A 151 21.20 -1.65 -4.49
N ALA A 152 20.29 -0.70 -4.30
CA ALA A 152 19.31 -0.28 -5.30
C ALA A 152 19.97 0.25 -6.59
N ARG A 153 21.14 0.91 -6.49
CA ARG A 153 21.92 1.36 -7.65
C ARG A 153 22.42 0.23 -8.54
N GLN A 154 22.53 -0.99 -8.03
CA GLN A 154 22.96 -2.17 -8.80
C GLN A 154 21.78 -2.92 -9.43
N THR A 155 20.55 -2.67 -8.97
CA THR A 155 19.32 -3.35 -9.46
C THR A 155 18.70 -2.70 -10.69
N THR A 156 19.22 -1.56 -11.15
CA THR A 156 18.81 -0.91 -12.41
C THR A 156 18.88 -1.83 -13.62
N ASP A 157 19.75 -2.85 -13.56
CA ASP A 157 19.91 -3.86 -14.60
C ASP A 157 18.65 -4.70 -14.84
N LEU A 158 17.68 -4.75 -13.92
CA LEU A 158 16.43 -5.47 -14.14
C LEU A 158 15.42 -4.67 -14.97
N LEU A 159 15.40 -3.35 -14.82
CA LEU A 159 14.52 -2.48 -15.61
C LEU A 159 15.03 -2.31 -17.03
N THR A 160 16.35 -2.36 -17.25
CA THR A 160 16.93 -2.36 -18.60
C THR A 160 16.55 -3.58 -19.43
N LEU A 161 16.04 -4.65 -18.80
CA LEU A 161 15.46 -5.80 -19.48
C LEU A 161 14.04 -5.53 -20.01
N LEU A 162 13.35 -4.48 -19.53
CA LEU A 162 12.01 -4.13 -20.01
C LEU A 162 12.11 -3.45 -21.39
N PRO A 163 11.34 -3.92 -22.39
CA PRO A 163 11.31 -3.30 -23.72
C PRO A 163 11.01 -1.80 -23.63
N GLY A 164 11.89 -0.97 -24.23
CA GLY A 164 11.72 0.48 -24.30
C GLY A 164 12.09 1.24 -23.02
N TYR A 165 12.63 0.58 -21.98
CA TYR A 165 13.17 1.29 -20.82
C TYR A 165 14.50 1.98 -21.15
N GLN A 166 14.56 3.29 -20.94
CA GLN A 166 15.79 4.05 -20.97
C GLN A 166 16.09 4.58 -19.56
N PRO A 167 17.25 4.23 -18.96
CA PRO A 167 17.67 4.79 -17.68
C PRO A 167 17.60 6.33 -17.73
N ASN A 168 17.07 6.94 -16.68
CA ASN A 168 16.91 8.41 -16.55
C ASN A 168 15.95 9.08 -17.53
N THR A 169 15.13 8.34 -18.28
CA THR A 169 14.02 8.93 -19.04
C THR A 169 12.72 8.92 -18.24
N ALA A 170 11.88 9.94 -18.45
CA ALA A 170 10.58 10.07 -17.81
C ALA A 170 9.52 9.08 -18.35
N SER A 171 9.93 7.93 -18.89
CA SER A 171 9.01 6.93 -19.42
C SER A 171 8.18 6.32 -18.29
N ALA A 172 6.91 6.71 -18.19
CA ALA A 172 6.01 6.29 -17.13
C ALA A 172 5.58 4.81 -17.25
N LEU A 173 5.31 4.34 -18.47
CA LEU A 173 4.72 3.02 -18.70
C LEU A 173 5.54 1.85 -18.13
N PRO A 174 6.87 1.75 -18.35
CA PRO A 174 7.65 0.65 -17.78
C PRO A 174 7.63 0.61 -16.25
N HIS A 175 7.69 1.78 -15.60
CA HIS A 175 7.64 1.87 -14.14
C HIS A 175 6.26 1.50 -13.59
N LEU A 176 5.18 1.88 -14.29
CA LEU A 176 3.82 1.47 -13.96
C LEU A 176 3.66 -0.05 -14.06
N ILE A 177 4.09 -0.66 -15.18
CA ILE A 177 4.02 -2.12 -15.34
C ILE A 177 4.84 -2.82 -14.27
N PHE A 178 6.06 -2.33 -14.01
CA PHE A 178 6.93 -2.88 -12.98
C PHE A 178 6.28 -2.79 -11.59
N GLY A 179 5.67 -1.65 -11.25
CA GLY A 179 4.91 -1.48 -10.01
C GLY A 179 3.75 -2.46 -9.90
N ALA A 180 2.98 -2.65 -10.97
CA ALA A 180 1.87 -3.58 -10.99
C ALA A 180 2.32 -5.03 -10.79
N VAL A 181 3.36 -5.47 -11.52
CA VAL A 181 3.90 -6.83 -11.39
C VAL A 181 4.50 -7.04 -10.01
N LEU A 182 5.34 -6.12 -9.53
CA LEU A 182 5.99 -6.28 -8.25
C LEU A 182 4.97 -6.31 -7.10
N ALA A 183 3.97 -5.43 -7.12
CA ALA A 183 2.92 -5.43 -6.11
C ALA A 183 2.00 -6.65 -6.19
N ALA A 184 1.75 -7.22 -7.37
CA ALA A 184 0.99 -8.47 -7.50
C ALA A 184 1.77 -9.67 -6.95
N LEU A 185 3.09 -9.74 -7.18
CA LEU A 185 3.96 -10.80 -6.67
C LEU A 185 4.13 -10.71 -5.14
N ILE A 186 4.39 -9.50 -4.63
CA ILE A 186 4.55 -9.25 -3.20
C ILE A 186 3.20 -9.27 -2.47
N GLN A 187 2.09 -9.01 -3.18
CA GLN A 187 0.74 -8.84 -2.62
C GLN A 187 0.67 -7.70 -1.58
N SER A 188 1.44 -6.63 -1.80
CA SER A 188 1.48 -5.46 -0.92
C SER A 188 1.96 -4.23 -1.68
N SER A 189 1.07 -3.25 -1.84
CA SER A 189 1.39 -1.94 -2.44
C SER A 189 2.30 -1.16 -1.51
N THR A 190 2.03 -1.13 -0.20
CA THR A 190 2.90 -0.44 0.77
C THR A 190 4.34 -0.93 0.69
N ALA A 191 4.55 -2.25 0.67
CA ALA A 191 5.89 -2.81 0.59
C ALA A 191 6.56 -2.41 -0.73
N SER A 192 5.84 -2.55 -1.85
CA SER A 192 6.34 -2.21 -3.19
C SER A 192 6.69 -0.72 -3.31
N VAL A 193 5.85 0.16 -2.77
CA VAL A 193 6.02 1.62 -2.76
C VAL A 193 7.19 2.04 -1.87
N LEU A 194 7.42 1.36 -0.74
CA LEU A 194 8.61 1.60 0.09
C LEU A 194 9.89 1.12 -0.59
N LEU A 195 9.87 -0.01 -1.30
CA LEU A 195 11.00 -0.44 -2.12
C LEU A 195 11.32 0.58 -3.22
N SER A 196 10.30 1.18 -3.84
CA SER A 196 10.53 2.27 -4.80
C SER A 196 10.98 3.58 -4.21
N GLY A 197 10.64 3.85 -2.95
CA GLY A 197 11.25 4.94 -2.19
C GLY A 197 12.76 4.79 -2.07
N ALA A 198 13.29 3.55 -2.01
CA ALA A 198 14.73 3.31 -1.97
C ALA A 198 15.43 3.68 -3.30
N TRP A 199 14.81 3.40 -4.46
CA TRP A 199 15.34 3.85 -5.76
C TRP A 199 15.27 5.38 -5.90
N LEU A 200 14.19 6.00 -5.45
CA LEU A 200 14.06 7.46 -5.45
C LEU A 200 15.09 8.12 -4.52
N ALA A 201 15.28 7.61 -3.30
CA ALA A 201 16.24 8.12 -2.33
C ALA A 201 17.69 8.07 -2.81
N GLN A 202 18.01 7.10 -3.68
CA GLN A 202 19.34 6.96 -4.27
C GLN A 202 19.56 7.79 -5.54
N GLY A 203 18.54 8.52 -6.00
CA GLY A 203 18.57 9.26 -7.26
C GLY A 203 18.55 8.35 -8.49
N VAL A 204 18.20 7.08 -8.33
CA VAL A 204 18.09 6.11 -9.43
C VAL A 204 16.83 6.38 -10.26
N TRP A 205 15.75 6.77 -9.59
CA TRP A 205 14.48 7.11 -10.22
C TRP A 205 14.16 8.58 -10.07
N THR A 206 13.45 9.12 -11.06
CA THR A 206 12.82 10.45 -10.96
C THR A 206 11.54 10.38 -10.13
N GLY A 207 11.03 11.52 -9.67
CA GLY A 207 9.71 11.57 -9.03
C GLY A 207 8.58 11.05 -9.95
N SER A 208 8.68 11.30 -11.26
CA SER A 208 7.70 10.81 -12.24
C SER A 208 7.73 9.29 -12.37
N SER A 209 8.92 8.68 -12.37
CA SER A 209 9.10 7.23 -12.31
C SER A 209 8.47 6.63 -11.05
N ALA A 210 8.70 7.26 -9.89
CA ALA A 210 8.12 6.82 -8.61
C ALA A 210 6.58 6.94 -8.59
N VAL A 211 6.02 8.02 -9.12
CA VAL A 211 4.55 8.19 -9.27
C VAL A 211 3.97 7.12 -10.20
N ALA A 212 4.58 6.89 -11.36
CA ALA A 212 4.13 5.86 -12.29
C ALA A 212 4.13 4.48 -11.64
N PHE A 213 5.19 4.16 -10.90
CA PHE A 213 5.29 2.93 -10.12
C PHE A 213 4.20 2.83 -9.04
N ILE A 214 3.94 3.91 -8.31
CA ILE A 214 2.86 3.98 -7.30
C ILE A 214 1.51 3.63 -7.93
N ILE A 215 1.17 4.24 -9.06
CA ILE A 215 -0.07 3.95 -9.81
C ILE A 215 -0.15 2.46 -10.15
N GLY A 216 0.95 1.92 -10.70
CA GLY A 216 1.08 0.50 -10.99
C GLY A 216 0.87 -0.38 -9.76
N ALA A 217 1.53 -0.07 -8.65
CA ALA A 217 1.47 -0.86 -7.43
C ALA A 217 0.05 -0.97 -6.85
N ASN A 218 -0.77 0.06 -6.99
CA ASN A 218 -2.19 0.03 -6.59
C ASN A 218 -3.03 -0.88 -7.50
N ILE A 219 -2.74 -0.91 -8.81
CA ILE A 219 -3.37 -1.89 -9.71
C ILE A 219 -2.91 -3.30 -9.34
N GLY A 220 -1.61 -3.50 -9.15
CA GLY A 220 -1.01 -4.81 -8.86
C GLY A 220 -1.56 -5.46 -7.59
N THR A 221 -1.80 -4.67 -6.54
CA THR A 221 -2.38 -5.21 -5.29
C THR A 221 -3.79 -5.76 -5.47
N CYS A 222 -4.52 -5.38 -6.52
CA CYS A 222 -5.83 -5.97 -6.78
C CYS A 222 -5.76 -7.49 -7.05
N PHE A 223 -4.58 -8.03 -7.36
CA PHE A 223 -4.38 -9.47 -7.60
C PHE A 223 -4.81 -10.33 -6.41
N ASP A 224 -4.50 -9.93 -5.17
CA ASP A 224 -4.92 -10.68 -3.97
C ASP A 224 -6.44 -10.77 -3.84
N THR A 225 -7.11 -9.67 -4.15
CA THR A 225 -8.55 -9.50 -4.04
C THR A 225 -9.24 -10.27 -5.17
N LEU A 226 -8.65 -10.27 -6.36
CA LEU A 226 -9.08 -11.10 -7.49
C LEU A 226 -9.02 -12.58 -7.11
N LEU A 227 -7.93 -13.05 -6.51
CA LEU A 227 -7.85 -14.45 -6.05
C LEU A 227 -8.91 -14.77 -4.99
N ALA A 228 -9.11 -13.88 -4.02
CA ALA A 228 -10.11 -14.05 -2.96
C ALA A 228 -11.56 -14.00 -3.47
N GLY A 229 -11.85 -13.17 -4.48
CA GLY A 229 -13.19 -12.98 -5.02
C GLY A 229 -13.57 -13.98 -6.12
N LEU A 230 -12.62 -14.37 -6.97
CA LEU A 230 -12.86 -15.30 -8.09
C LEU A 230 -13.11 -16.74 -7.62
N SER A 231 -12.56 -17.13 -6.49
CA SER A 231 -12.79 -18.43 -5.84
C SER A 231 -14.19 -18.56 -5.20
N GLY A 232 -14.96 -17.47 -5.15
CA GLY A 232 -16.20 -17.36 -4.41
C GLY A 232 -17.47 -17.23 -5.24
N ALA A 233 -18.55 -16.90 -4.53
CA ALA A 233 -19.86 -16.58 -5.10
C ALA A 233 -19.82 -15.32 -5.98
N ARG A 234 -20.87 -15.12 -6.78
CA ARG A 234 -20.99 -14.00 -7.73
C ARG A 234 -20.74 -12.63 -7.10
N GLU A 235 -21.23 -12.40 -5.90
CA GLU A 235 -20.99 -11.12 -5.20
C GLU A 235 -19.51 -10.91 -4.85
N GLY A 236 -18.77 -11.97 -4.53
CA GLY A 236 -17.32 -11.90 -4.32
C GLY A 236 -16.57 -11.47 -5.57
N LYS A 237 -16.98 -11.99 -6.75
CA LYS A 237 -16.44 -11.55 -8.05
C LYS A 237 -16.70 -10.07 -8.28
N ARG A 238 -17.91 -9.59 -8.01
CA ARG A 238 -18.28 -8.16 -8.15
C ARG A 238 -17.39 -7.28 -7.29
N VAL A 239 -17.15 -7.63 -6.03
CA VAL A 239 -16.23 -6.88 -5.13
C VAL A 239 -14.82 -6.83 -5.73
N ALA A 240 -14.30 -7.94 -6.22
CA ALA A 240 -12.95 -8.00 -6.78
C ALA A 240 -12.79 -7.17 -8.06
N PHE A 241 -13.75 -7.27 -8.98
CA PHE A 241 -13.75 -6.45 -10.20
C PHE A 241 -14.01 -4.97 -9.90
N ALA A 242 -14.82 -4.65 -8.87
CA ALA A 242 -14.99 -3.28 -8.42
C ALA A 242 -13.68 -2.69 -7.89
N HIS A 243 -12.94 -3.44 -7.07
CA HIS A 243 -11.63 -3.01 -6.57
C HIS A 243 -10.63 -2.79 -7.71
N LEU A 244 -10.54 -3.74 -8.66
CA LEU A 244 -9.69 -3.60 -9.84
C LEU A 244 -10.08 -2.38 -10.68
N GLY A 245 -11.37 -2.21 -10.98
CA GLY A 245 -11.86 -1.12 -11.81
C GLY A 245 -11.60 0.26 -11.21
N ILE A 246 -11.73 0.42 -9.88
CA ILE A 246 -11.39 1.69 -9.20
C ILE A 246 -9.93 2.04 -9.45
N ASN A 247 -9.01 1.10 -9.25
CA ASN A 247 -7.57 1.33 -9.41
C ASN A 247 -7.17 1.56 -10.87
N VAL A 248 -7.72 0.77 -11.80
CA VAL A 248 -7.41 0.90 -13.24
C VAL A 248 -7.95 2.20 -13.81
N LEU A 249 -9.21 2.56 -13.54
CA LEU A 249 -9.80 3.80 -14.04
C LEU A 249 -9.14 5.05 -13.43
N SER A 250 -8.79 5.00 -12.13
CA SER A 250 -8.02 6.09 -11.50
C SER A 250 -6.64 6.25 -12.14
N ALA A 251 -5.98 5.14 -12.48
CA ALA A 251 -4.72 5.16 -13.20
C ALA A 251 -4.86 5.82 -14.57
N PHE A 252 -5.90 5.48 -15.35
CA PHE A 252 -6.16 6.11 -16.64
C PHE A 252 -6.33 7.63 -16.54
N VAL A 253 -6.99 8.12 -15.49
CA VAL A 253 -7.19 9.56 -15.28
C VAL A 253 -5.88 10.26 -14.89
N VAL A 254 -5.07 9.66 -14.02
CA VAL A 254 -3.84 10.31 -13.50
C VAL A 254 -2.64 10.16 -14.44
N TYR A 255 -2.57 9.07 -15.21
CA TYR A 255 -1.45 8.74 -16.09
C TYR A 255 -0.96 9.89 -17.01
N PRO A 256 -1.82 10.61 -17.76
CA PRO A 256 -1.37 11.69 -18.64
C PRO A 256 -0.79 12.89 -17.86
N PHE A 257 -1.09 13.01 -16.56
CA PHE A 257 -0.64 14.12 -15.71
C PHE A 257 0.55 13.76 -14.81
N ILE A 258 1.16 12.58 -14.96
CA ILE A 258 2.26 12.11 -14.09
C ILE A 258 3.37 13.17 -13.89
N PRO A 259 3.89 13.87 -14.92
CA PRO A 259 4.93 14.88 -14.71
C PRO A 259 4.47 16.05 -13.82
N ALA A 260 3.29 16.61 -14.11
CA ALA A 260 2.72 17.71 -13.34
C ALA A 260 2.36 17.29 -11.91
N PHE A 261 1.78 16.10 -11.76
CA PHE A 261 1.47 15.50 -10.46
C PHE A 261 2.73 15.30 -9.62
N SER A 262 3.80 14.77 -10.23
CA SER A 262 5.10 14.60 -9.57
C SER A 262 5.67 15.93 -9.09
N GLN A 263 5.59 16.98 -9.90
CA GLN A 263 6.11 18.31 -9.52
C GLN A 263 5.27 18.93 -8.39
N TRP A 264 3.95 18.80 -8.45
CA TRP A 264 3.06 19.27 -7.40
C TRP A 264 3.32 18.56 -6.07
N VAL A 265 3.45 17.22 -6.07
CA VAL A 265 3.81 16.47 -4.86
C VAL A 265 5.17 16.90 -4.31
N ALA A 266 6.18 17.08 -5.17
CA ALA A 266 7.52 17.48 -4.75
C ALA A 266 7.55 18.81 -3.99
N THR A 267 6.60 19.71 -4.25
CA THR A 267 6.47 21.01 -3.56
C THR A 267 6.25 20.86 -2.05
N TYR A 268 5.61 19.76 -1.62
CA TYR A 268 5.27 19.49 -0.22
C TYR A 268 6.08 18.32 0.38
N SER A 269 7.13 17.88 -0.30
CA SER A 269 7.86 16.65 0.03
C SER A 269 9.37 16.90 0.12
N PRO A 270 9.86 17.40 1.27
CA PRO A 270 11.29 17.65 1.49
C PRO A 270 12.17 16.39 1.46
N THR A 271 11.59 15.19 1.60
CA THR A 271 12.32 13.91 1.58
C THR A 271 11.68 12.92 0.63
N SER A 272 12.46 11.98 0.09
CA SER A 272 11.95 10.93 -0.80
C SER A 272 10.87 10.07 -0.14
N TRP A 273 10.99 9.78 1.16
CA TRP A 273 9.99 9.00 1.90
C TRP A 273 8.67 9.75 2.06
N LEU A 274 8.72 11.05 2.35
CA LEU A 274 7.53 11.89 2.40
C LEU A 274 6.94 12.13 1.01
N PHE A 275 7.76 12.15 -0.04
CA PHE A 275 7.29 12.12 -1.43
C PHE A 275 6.45 10.87 -1.71
N MET A 276 6.94 9.68 -1.36
CA MET A 276 6.18 8.43 -1.56
C MET A 276 4.85 8.45 -0.81
N ALA A 277 4.84 8.94 0.44
CA ALA A 277 3.63 9.04 1.26
C ALA A 277 2.61 10.04 0.66
N ASN A 278 3.05 11.26 0.31
CA ASN A 278 2.20 12.29 -0.27
C ASN A 278 1.66 11.88 -1.65
N ALA A 279 2.51 11.29 -2.51
CA ALA A 279 2.10 10.83 -3.84
C ALA A 279 1.01 9.76 -3.75
N GLN A 280 1.20 8.75 -2.90
CA GLN A 280 0.23 7.67 -2.71
C GLN A 280 -1.06 8.17 -2.07
N LEU A 281 -0.97 9.07 -1.08
CA LEU A 281 -2.15 9.70 -0.47
C LEU A 281 -2.93 10.49 -1.52
N ALA A 282 -2.28 11.39 -2.24
CA ALA A 282 -2.94 12.23 -3.22
C ALA A 282 -3.56 11.40 -4.36
N TYR A 283 -2.88 10.36 -4.84
CA TYR A 283 -3.43 9.44 -5.83
C TYR A 283 -4.71 8.75 -5.32
N ASN A 284 -4.70 8.23 -4.09
CA ASN A 284 -5.87 7.56 -3.51
C ASN A 284 -7.00 8.55 -3.16
N VAL A 285 -6.69 9.79 -2.81
CA VAL A 285 -7.68 10.85 -2.61
C VAL A 285 -8.32 11.27 -3.93
N ILE A 286 -7.55 11.40 -5.02
CA ILE A 286 -8.08 11.63 -6.37
C ILE A 286 -9.00 10.46 -6.75
N SER A 287 -8.56 9.22 -6.55
CA SER A 287 -9.39 8.03 -6.75
C SER A 287 -10.69 8.09 -5.95
N ALA A 288 -10.62 8.48 -4.67
CA ALA A 288 -11.81 8.65 -3.84
C ALA A 288 -12.74 9.74 -4.38
N ALA A 289 -12.22 10.90 -4.76
CA ALA A 289 -13.02 11.96 -5.38
C ALA A 289 -13.67 11.51 -6.70
N LEU A 290 -13.00 10.63 -7.46
CA LEU A 290 -13.47 10.08 -8.74
C LEU A 290 -14.56 9.01 -8.60
N PHE A 291 -14.72 8.36 -7.45
CA PHE A 291 -15.65 7.23 -7.30
C PHE A 291 -16.67 7.40 -6.17
N LEU A 292 -16.30 8.10 -5.10
CA LEU A 292 -17.12 8.20 -3.90
C LEU A 292 -18.50 8.87 -4.16
N PRO A 293 -18.60 9.96 -4.96
CA PRO A 293 -19.90 10.55 -5.30
C PRO A 293 -20.79 9.65 -6.16
N TRP A 294 -20.19 8.71 -6.90
CA TRP A 294 -20.88 7.89 -7.91
C TRP A 294 -20.87 6.40 -7.57
N THR A 295 -20.69 6.04 -6.30
CA THR A 295 -20.64 4.63 -5.84
C THR A 295 -21.82 3.80 -6.31
N GLY A 296 -23.04 4.34 -6.28
CA GLY A 296 -24.23 3.63 -6.76
C GLY A 296 -24.26 3.40 -8.28
N LEU A 297 -23.81 4.37 -9.08
CA LEU A 297 -23.71 4.22 -10.54
C LEU A 297 -22.62 3.20 -10.89
N TYR A 298 -21.48 3.29 -10.22
CA TYR A 298 -20.38 2.36 -10.38
C TYR A 298 -20.79 0.92 -10.01
N ALA A 299 -21.55 0.75 -8.92
CA ALA A 299 -22.10 -0.55 -8.54
C ALA A 299 -22.96 -1.15 -9.65
N LYS A 300 -23.92 -0.37 -10.19
CA LYS A 300 -24.79 -0.81 -11.28
C LYS A 300 -24.00 -1.20 -12.53
N MET A 301 -22.96 -0.45 -12.86
CA MET A 301 -22.07 -0.77 -13.99
C MET A 301 -21.41 -2.14 -13.78
N ILE A 302 -20.82 -2.41 -12.61
CA ILE A 302 -20.19 -3.70 -12.31
C ILE A 302 -21.23 -4.85 -12.34
N GLN A 303 -22.42 -4.63 -11.79
CA GLN A 303 -23.50 -5.63 -11.80
C GLN A 303 -23.99 -5.95 -13.21
N PHE A 304 -24.00 -4.96 -14.10
CA PHE A 304 -24.35 -5.14 -15.51
C PHE A 304 -23.34 -6.03 -16.25
N PHE A 305 -22.04 -5.81 -16.06
CA PHE A 305 -20.99 -6.62 -16.68
C PHE A 305 -20.88 -8.02 -16.06
N LEU A 306 -21.20 -8.18 -14.77
CA LEU A 306 -21.16 -9.45 -14.04
C LEU A 306 -22.58 -9.94 -13.74
N ARG A 307 -23.32 -10.15 -14.84
CA ARG A 307 -24.71 -10.63 -14.86
C ARG A 307 -24.89 -12.09 -14.49
#